data_AF-A0AAV0K556-F1
#
_entry.id   AF-A0AAV0K556-F1
#
_cell.length_a   1.000
_cell.length_b   1.000
_cell.length_c   1.000
_cell.angle_alpha   90.00
_cell.angle_beta   90.00
_cell.angle_gamma   90.00
#
_symmetry.space_group_name_H-M   'P 1'
#
loop_
_entity.id
_entity.type
_entity.pdbx_description
1 polymer ?
#
loop_
_entity_poly.entity_id
_entity_poly.type
_entity_poly.pdbx_seq_one_letter_code
_entity_poly.pdbx_strand_id
1 'polypeptide(L)'
;MASTAIQRQLVDAGNRLANPPSSVDELLPLLGQVESYLAKLEQSPTDSTQRALAPAQNALVTDQLLRHPDADVRVAVAACISEILRITAPNVPYDDEQMVGVLELIVSSFDNLDDTTNRAYSKTVVMLESMARVRACVLMLDLQCDALITDMFHKFFNTVRDYHPENVVSAMETIMTLVIQESEDNVPLETITTLLASVDEGNEAR
;
A
#
# COMPACT_ATOMS: atom_id res chain seq x y z
N MET A 1 13.02 16.50 10.60
CA MET A 1 13.80 16.96 9.42
C MET A 1 14.75 15.87 8.94
N ALA A 2 14.58 15.38 7.71
CA ALA A 2 15.46 14.37 7.13
C ALA A 2 16.91 14.87 6.95
N SER A 3 17.89 14.01 7.22
CA SER A 3 19.30 14.34 6.98
C SER A 3 19.57 14.52 5.48
N THR A 4 20.37 15.52 5.12
CA THR A 4 20.84 15.75 3.74
C THR A 4 21.50 14.50 3.13
N ALA A 5 22.06 13.61 3.97
CA ALA A 5 22.61 12.34 3.51
C ALA A 5 21.51 11.40 2.96
N ILE A 6 20.38 11.28 3.65
CA ILE A 6 19.25 10.43 3.24
C ILE A 6 18.67 10.94 1.92
N GLN A 7 18.50 12.25 1.78
CA GLN A 7 17.99 12.86 0.54
C GLN A 7 18.89 12.53 -0.66
N ARG A 8 20.22 12.61 -0.50
CA ARG A 8 21.15 12.26 -1.60
C ARG A 8 21.09 10.78 -1.95
N GLN A 9 21.03 9.90 -0.95
CA GLN A 9 20.91 8.45 -1.16
C GLN A 9 19.61 8.09 -1.87
N LEU A 10 18.50 8.73 -1.49
CA LEU A 10 17.21 8.55 -2.15
C LEU A 10 17.24 9.02 -3.60
N VAL A 11 17.87 10.16 -3.90
CA VAL A 11 18.05 10.64 -5.28
C VAL A 11 18.85 9.66 -6.11
N ASP A 12 19.99 9.16 -5.61
CA ASP A 12 20.81 8.19 -6.32
C ASP A 12 20.05 6.89 -6.61
N ALA A 13 19.41 6.32 -5.58
CA ALA A 13 18.64 5.09 -5.71
C ALA A 13 17.42 5.27 -6.63
N GLY A 14 16.71 6.39 -6.54
CA GLY A 14 15.58 6.72 -7.42
C GLY A 14 16.00 6.89 -8.88
N ASN A 15 17.15 7.52 -9.15
CA ASN A 15 17.68 7.62 -10.51
C ASN A 15 18.06 6.24 -11.08
N ARG A 16 18.54 5.32 -10.24
CA ARG A 16 18.79 3.93 -10.63
C ARG A 16 17.49 3.18 -10.91
N LEU A 17 16.40 3.46 -10.19
CA LEU A 17 15.08 2.89 -10.48
C LEU A 17 14.48 3.41 -11.80
N ALA A 18 14.85 4.62 -12.26
CA ALA A 18 14.41 5.13 -13.56
C ALA A 18 14.95 4.31 -14.74
N ASN A 19 16.05 3.56 -14.54
CA ASN A 19 16.58 2.56 -15.47
C ASN A 19 16.88 1.28 -14.67
N PRO A 20 15.85 0.55 -14.24
CA PRO A 20 16.00 -0.47 -13.21
C PRO A 20 16.82 -1.65 -13.74
N PRO A 21 17.58 -2.34 -12.87
CA PRO A 21 18.27 -3.58 -13.24
C PRO A 21 17.29 -4.60 -13.82
N SER A 22 17.71 -5.34 -14.85
CA SER A 22 16.89 -6.40 -15.46
C SER A 22 16.81 -7.67 -14.60
N SER A 23 17.79 -7.87 -13.70
CA SER A 23 17.83 -9.00 -12.78
C SER A 23 17.01 -8.71 -11.52
N VAL A 24 16.12 -9.63 -11.16
CA VAL A 24 15.37 -9.59 -9.89
C VAL A 24 16.31 -9.57 -8.69
N ASP A 25 17.43 -10.29 -8.76
CA ASP A 25 18.44 -10.37 -7.69
C ASP A 25 19.13 -9.02 -7.41
N GLU A 26 19.14 -8.12 -8.40
CA GLU A 26 19.70 -6.77 -8.26
C GLU A 26 18.62 -5.73 -7.97
N LEU A 27 17.42 -5.92 -8.53
CA LEU A 27 16.28 -5.01 -8.37
C LEU A 27 15.69 -5.05 -6.95
N LEU A 28 15.50 -6.23 -6.37
CA LEU A 28 14.92 -6.36 -5.02
C LEU A 28 15.77 -5.66 -3.94
N PRO A 29 17.11 -5.82 -3.91
CA PRO A 29 17.95 -5.05 -2.99
C PRO A 29 17.87 -3.53 -3.21
N LEU A 30 17.74 -3.06 -4.46
CA LEU A 30 17.60 -1.64 -4.76
C LEU A 30 16.27 -1.09 -4.23
N LEU A 31 15.16 -1.80 -4.45
CA LEU A 31 13.84 -1.43 -3.90
C LEU A 31 13.87 -1.43 -2.37
N GLY A 32 14.49 -2.43 -1.75
CA GLY A 32 14.67 -2.46 -0.29
C GLY A 32 15.50 -1.28 0.25
N GLN A 33 16.50 -0.81 -0.49
CA GLN A 33 17.24 0.42 -0.13
C GLN A 33 16.33 1.64 -0.19
N VAL A 34 15.58 1.81 -1.29
CA VAL A 34 14.65 2.92 -1.48
C VAL A 34 13.61 2.97 -0.36
N GLU A 35 12.93 1.85 -0.09
CA GLU A 35 12.01 1.70 1.03
C GLU A 35 12.66 2.11 2.36
N SER A 36 13.88 1.64 2.64
CA SER A 36 14.58 1.97 3.90
C SER A 36 14.93 3.45 4.03
N TYR A 37 15.06 4.18 2.93
CA TYR A 37 15.29 5.63 2.92
C TYR A 37 13.97 6.37 3.09
N LEU A 38 12.92 5.95 2.39
CA LEU A 38 11.57 6.51 2.50
C LEU A 38 11.01 6.37 3.92
N ALA A 39 11.19 5.21 4.56
CA ALA A 39 10.77 4.94 5.94
C ALA A 39 11.37 5.91 6.98
N LYS A 40 12.47 6.59 6.66
CA LYS A 40 13.13 7.57 7.55
C LYS A 40 12.64 9.00 7.33
N LEU A 41 11.79 9.23 6.33
CA LEU A 41 11.25 10.55 6.03
C LEU A 41 9.95 10.79 6.82
N GLU A 42 9.78 12.00 7.33
CA GLU A 42 8.55 12.40 8.01
C GLU A 42 7.45 12.72 6.98
N GLN A 43 6.20 12.63 7.42
CA GLN A 43 5.05 13.11 6.65
C GLN A 43 5.12 14.63 6.45
N SER A 44 4.53 15.14 5.37
CA SER A 44 4.56 16.55 4.94
C SER A 44 5.98 17.02 4.62
N PRO A 45 6.60 16.54 3.52
CA PRO A 45 7.99 16.82 3.20
C PRO A 45 8.23 18.30 2.93
N THR A 46 9.41 18.78 3.29
CA THR A 46 9.93 20.08 2.82
C THR A 46 10.15 20.05 1.30
N ASP A 47 10.20 21.21 0.63
CA ASP A 47 10.50 21.30 -0.81
C ASP A 47 11.80 20.60 -1.23
N SER A 48 12.82 20.61 -0.36
CA SER A 48 14.07 19.88 -0.58
C SER A 48 13.87 18.36 -0.54
N THR A 49 13.05 17.88 0.39
CA THR A 49 12.70 16.47 0.51
C THR A 49 11.83 16.05 -0.67
N GLN A 50 10.83 16.86 -1.06
CA GLN A 50 9.97 16.61 -2.22
C GLN A 50 10.78 16.48 -3.51
N ARG A 51 11.77 17.36 -3.73
CA ARG A 51 12.70 17.22 -4.86
C ARG A 51 13.55 15.95 -4.80
N ALA A 52 13.90 15.49 -3.61
CA ALA A 52 14.66 14.25 -3.44
C ALA A 52 13.80 12.99 -3.64
N LEU A 53 12.50 13.06 -3.38
CA LEU A 53 11.52 12.01 -3.62
C LEU A 53 11.24 11.78 -5.11
N ALA A 54 11.21 12.87 -5.89
CA ALA A 54 10.72 12.86 -7.28
C ALA A 54 11.30 11.75 -8.19
N PRO A 55 12.63 11.43 -8.17
CA PRO A 55 13.16 10.36 -9.02
C PRO A 55 12.55 8.98 -8.70
N ALA A 56 12.47 8.63 -7.41
CA ALA A 56 11.87 7.37 -6.98
C ALA A 56 10.35 7.37 -7.24
N GLN A 57 9.67 8.47 -6.88
CA GLN A 57 8.24 8.64 -7.08
C GLN A 57 7.82 8.40 -8.53
N ASN A 58 8.54 9.00 -9.48
CA ASN A 58 8.23 8.87 -10.91
C ASN A 58 8.59 7.48 -11.45
N ALA A 59 9.68 6.88 -10.99
CA ALA A 59 10.11 5.56 -11.47
C ALA A 59 9.13 4.45 -11.04
N LEU A 60 8.66 4.49 -9.79
CA LEU A 60 7.85 3.43 -9.19
C LEU A 60 6.48 3.22 -9.87
N VAL A 61 5.94 4.24 -10.54
CA VAL A 61 4.67 4.16 -11.27
C VAL A 61 4.83 3.82 -12.75
N THR A 62 6.05 3.56 -13.23
CA THR A 62 6.25 3.07 -14.59
C THR A 62 5.73 1.64 -14.74
N ASP A 63 5.19 1.30 -15.91
CA ASP A 63 4.70 -0.06 -16.19
C ASP A 63 5.74 -1.15 -15.94
N GLN A 64 7.02 -0.84 -16.17
CA GLN A 64 8.12 -1.76 -15.94
C GLN A 64 8.21 -2.23 -14.48
N LEU A 65 7.89 -1.35 -13.52
CA LEU A 65 7.92 -1.67 -12.09
C LEU A 65 6.53 -2.01 -11.55
N LEU A 66 5.52 -1.21 -11.88
CA LEU A 66 4.16 -1.35 -11.37
C LEU A 66 3.51 -2.68 -11.80
N ARG A 67 3.77 -3.11 -13.04
CA ARG A 67 3.23 -4.35 -13.64
C ARG A 67 4.31 -5.41 -13.83
N HIS A 68 5.36 -5.38 -13.01
CA HIS A 68 6.48 -6.32 -13.10
C HIS A 68 5.98 -7.78 -12.95
N PRO A 69 6.48 -8.76 -13.73
CA PRO A 69 5.99 -10.14 -13.70
C PRO A 69 6.28 -10.86 -12.38
N ASP A 70 7.39 -10.55 -11.73
CA ASP A 70 7.76 -11.10 -10.42
C ASP A 70 6.90 -10.50 -9.30
N ALA A 71 6.25 -11.37 -8.51
CA ALA A 71 5.32 -10.96 -7.44
C ALA A 71 6.03 -10.26 -6.27
N ASP A 72 7.25 -10.66 -5.94
CA ASP A 72 8.00 -10.07 -4.84
C ASP A 72 8.52 -8.69 -5.20
N VAL A 73 8.88 -8.48 -6.48
CA VAL A 73 9.16 -7.13 -7.00
C VAL A 73 7.92 -6.25 -6.87
N ARG A 74 6.74 -6.75 -7.25
CA ARG A 74 5.48 -5.99 -7.12
C ARG A 74 5.20 -5.60 -5.67
N VAL A 75 5.36 -6.51 -4.71
CA VAL A 75 5.20 -6.18 -3.28
C VAL A 75 6.24 -5.16 -2.82
N ALA A 76 7.50 -5.27 -3.25
CA ALA A 76 8.54 -4.31 -2.89
C ALA A 76 8.28 -2.91 -3.50
N VAL A 77 7.72 -2.84 -4.71
CA VAL A 77 7.26 -1.59 -5.33
C VAL A 77 6.08 -1.01 -4.54
N ALA A 78 5.08 -1.83 -4.19
CA ALA A 78 3.94 -1.44 -3.37
C ALA A 78 4.39 -0.85 -2.01
N ALA A 79 5.38 -1.48 -1.37
CA ALA A 79 5.93 -1.01 -0.09
C ALA A 79 6.59 0.37 -0.23
N CYS A 80 7.39 0.58 -1.29
CA CYS A 80 7.96 1.90 -1.58
C CYS A 80 6.86 2.96 -1.82
N ILE A 81 5.83 2.61 -2.59
CA ILE A 81 4.74 3.55 -2.92
C ILE A 81 3.89 3.87 -1.68
N SER A 82 3.62 2.89 -0.82
CA SER A 82 2.91 3.09 0.45
C SER A 82 3.65 4.08 1.36
N GLU A 83 4.98 4.04 1.37
CA GLU A 83 5.78 5.04 2.05
C GLU A 83 5.72 6.42 1.39
N ILE A 84 5.66 6.51 0.05
CA ILE A 84 5.47 7.79 -0.63
C ILE A 84 4.11 8.39 -0.29
N LEU A 85 3.02 7.61 -0.33
CA LEU A 85 1.69 8.05 0.10
C LEU A 85 1.72 8.55 1.54
N ARG A 86 2.39 7.83 2.43
CA ARG A 86 2.59 8.22 3.81
C ARG A 86 3.27 9.58 3.95
N ILE A 87 4.32 9.78 3.17
CA ILE A 87 5.14 10.99 3.22
C ILE A 87 4.34 12.18 2.69
N THR A 88 3.68 12.04 1.54
CA THR A 88 3.01 13.17 0.89
C THR A 88 1.65 13.50 1.49
N ALA A 89 1.03 12.57 2.22
CA ALA A 89 -0.27 12.78 2.86
C ALA A 89 -0.32 14.09 3.67
N PRO A 90 -1.40 14.89 3.55
CA PRO A 90 -2.68 14.56 2.88
C PRO A 90 -2.67 14.78 1.36
N ASN A 91 -1.56 15.22 0.76
CA ASN A 91 -1.50 15.44 -0.68
C ASN A 91 -1.30 14.12 -1.42
N VAL A 92 -2.09 13.93 -2.48
CA VAL A 92 -1.98 12.76 -3.36
C VAL A 92 -0.73 12.92 -4.24
N PRO A 93 0.16 11.91 -4.30
CA PRO A 93 1.43 12.01 -5.01
C PRO A 93 1.31 11.81 -6.54
N TYR A 94 0.21 11.25 -7.01
CA TYR A 94 0.02 10.90 -8.42
C TYR A 94 -1.32 11.46 -8.94
N ASP A 95 -1.47 11.51 -10.27
CA ASP A 95 -2.78 11.82 -10.88
C ASP A 95 -3.75 10.64 -10.73
N ASP A 96 -5.03 10.88 -11.02
CA ASP A 96 -6.12 9.92 -10.83
C ASP A 96 -5.88 8.60 -11.57
N GLU A 97 -5.38 8.65 -12.82
CA GLU A 97 -5.13 7.44 -13.63
C GLU A 97 -4.01 6.60 -13.02
N GLN A 98 -2.92 7.23 -12.61
CA GLN A 98 -1.82 6.56 -11.92
C GLN A 98 -2.24 6.03 -10.55
N MET A 99 -3.06 6.79 -9.82
CA MET A 99 -3.50 6.41 -8.47
C MET A 99 -4.34 5.13 -8.47
N VAL A 100 -5.20 4.91 -9.46
CA VAL A 100 -5.96 3.67 -9.58
C VAL A 100 -5.01 2.47 -9.65
N GLY A 101 -4.01 2.50 -10.53
CA GLY A 101 -3.03 1.42 -10.65
C GLY A 101 -2.17 1.23 -9.39
N VAL A 102 -1.87 2.31 -8.68
CA VAL A 102 -1.18 2.26 -7.37
C VAL A 102 -2.03 1.55 -6.32
N LEU A 103 -3.31 1.91 -6.21
CA LEU A 103 -4.22 1.33 -5.24
C LEU A 103 -4.49 -0.15 -5.55
N GLU A 104 -4.64 -0.51 -6.83
CA GLU A 104 -4.73 -1.91 -7.28
C GLU A 104 -3.50 -2.73 -6.83
N LEU A 105 -2.30 -2.18 -7.02
CA LEU A 105 -1.07 -2.85 -6.61
C LEU A 105 -0.99 -3.04 -5.08
N ILE A 106 -1.37 -2.01 -4.30
CA ILE A 106 -1.39 -2.10 -2.83
C ILE A 106 -2.40 -3.15 -2.36
N VAL A 107 -3.64 -3.12 -2.87
CA VAL A 107 -4.68 -4.07 -2.50
C VAL A 107 -4.34 -5.49 -2.93
N SER A 108 -3.67 -5.68 -4.08
CA SER A 108 -3.13 -6.99 -4.49
C SER A 108 -2.08 -7.54 -3.52
N SER A 109 -1.36 -6.66 -2.81
CA SER A 109 -0.34 -7.08 -1.85
C SER A 109 -0.92 -7.61 -0.54
N PHE A 110 -2.23 -7.40 -0.29
CA PHE A 110 -2.96 -7.94 0.86
C PHE A 110 -3.45 -9.37 0.65
N ASP A 111 -3.13 -9.99 -0.48
CA ASP A 111 -3.38 -11.41 -0.71
C ASP A 111 -2.62 -12.26 0.32
N ASN A 112 -3.29 -13.31 0.83
CA ASN A 112 -2.70 -14.31 1.74
C ASN A 112 -2.11 -13.70 3.03
N LEU A 113 -2.75 -12.67 3.60
CA LEU A 113 -2.37 -12.12 4.90
C LEU A 113 -2.39 -13.19 6.01
N ASP A 114 -3.10 -14.30 5.84
CA ASP A 114 -3.09 -15.45 6.75
C ASP A 114 -1.77 -16.25 6.73
N ASP A 115 -0.97 -16.17 5.68
CA ASP A 115 0.36 -16.78 5.62
C ASP A 115 1.45 -15.89 6.25
N THR A 116 1.53 -15.96 7.58
CA THR A 116 2.56 -15.25 8.37
C THR A 116 4.00 -15.72 8.10
N THR A 117 4.19 -16.83 7.37
CA THR A 117 5.52 -17.35 6.99
C THR A 117 6.03 -16.76 5.68
N ASN A 118 5.16 -16.10 4.93
CA ASN A 118 5.53 -15.44 3.68
C ASN A 118 6.59 -14.36 3.94
N ARG A 119 7.66 -14.38 3.12
CA ARG A 119 8.77 -13.40 3.20
C ARG A 119 8.31 -11.94 3.05
N ALA A 120 7.19 -11.73 2.35
CA ALA A 120 6.57 -10.42 2.15
C ALA A 120 5.72 -9.96 3.35
N TYR A 121 5.34 -10.86 4.27
CA TYR A 121 4.34 -10.61 5.30
C TYR A 121 4.64 -9.33 6.11
N SER A 122 5.88 -9.16 6.57
CA SER A 122 6.25 -7.97 7.34
C SER A 122 6.08 -6.67 6.55
N LYS A 123 6.32 -6.68 5.25
CA LYS A 123 6.12 -5.51 4.38
C LYS A 123 4.64 -5.24 4.18
N THR A 124 3.86 -6.29 3.95
CA THR A 124 2.41 -6.18 3.81
C THR A 124 1.76 -5.61 5.07
N VAL A 125 2.19 -6.03 6.26
CA VAL A 125 1.71 -5.46 7.53
C VAL A 125 2.03 -3.97 7.63
N VAL A 126 3.27 -3.54 7.33
CA VAL A 126 3.63 -2.12 7.35
C VAL A 126 2.82 -1.31 6.34
N MET A 127 2.56 -1.86 5.14
CA MET A 127 1.69 -1.21 4.15
C MET A 127 0.26 -1.05 4.65
N LEU A 128 -0.30 -2.09 5.27
CA LEU A 128 -1.64 -2.09 5.84
C LEU A 128 -1.77 -1.03 6.94
N GLU A 129 -0.82 -1.00 7.88
CA GLU A 129 -0.75 0.02 8.93
C GLU A 129 -0.62 1.44 8.35
N SER A 130 0.17 1.60 7.30
CA SER A 130 0.33 2.89 6.62
C SER A 130 -0.98 3.35 5.99
N MET A 131 -1.66 2.46 5.26
CA MET A 131 -2.94 2.75 4.62
C MET A 131 -4.01 3.17 5.63
N ALA A 132 -4.09 2.48 6.78
CA ALA A 132 -4.96 2.85 7.89
C ALA A 132 -4.60 4.23 8.46
N ARG A 133 -3.30 4.45 8.76
CA ARG A 133 -2.81 5.66 9.45
C ARG A 133 -2.97 6.93 8.62
N VAL A 134 -2.70 6.88 7.32
CA VAL A 134 -2.88 8.06 6.44
C VAL A 134 -4.23 8.07 5.73
N ARG A 135 -5.14 7.16 6.11
CA ARG A 135 -6.50 7.06 5.56
C ARG A 135 -6.51 6.93 4.03
N ALA A 136 -5.48 6.31 3.44
CA ALA A 136 -5.32 6.24 2.00
C ALA A 136 -6.43 5.42 1.30
N CYS A 137 -7.18 4.62 2.05
CA CYS A 137 -8.35 3.91 1.54
C CYS A 137 -9.49 4.84 1.08
N VAL A 138 -9.57 6.07 1.59
CA VAL A 138 -10.58 7.05 1.17
C VAL A 138 -10.36 7.49 -0.27
N LEU A 139 -9.12 7.43 -0.78
CA LEU A 139 -8.84 7.72 -2.19
C LEU A 139 -9.57 6.76 -3.14
N MET A 140 -9.87 5.54 -2.71
CA MET A 140 -10.68 4.62 -3.53
C MET A 140 -12.13 5.10 -3.67
N LEU A 141 -12.67 5.81 -2.67
CA LEU A 141 -13.99 6.44 -2.76
C LEU A 141 -13.95 7.65 -3.69
N ASP A 142 -12.95 8.53 -3.50
CA ASP A 142 -12.75 9.72 -4.33
C ASP A 142 -12.61 9.38 -5.82
N LEU A 143 -11.92 8.27 -6.11
CA LEU A 143 -11.68 7.74 -7.47
C LEU A 143 -12.76 6.76 -7.95
N GLN A 144 -13.83 6.54 -7.18
CA GLN A 144 -14.97 5.67 -7.54
C GLN A 144 -14.55 4.21 -7.88
N CYS A 145 -13.61 3.66 -7.11
CA CYS A 145 -13.04 2.33 -7.28
C CYS A 145 -13.84 1.24 -6.55
N ASP A 146 -15.14 1.13 -6.79
CA ASP A 146 -16.05 0.24 -6.04
C ASP A 146 -15.65 -1.24 -6.09
N ALA A 147 -15.19 -1.71 -7.25
CA ALA A 147 -14.73 -3.08 -7.42
C ALA A 147 -13.47 -3.37 -6.58
N LEU A 148 -12.58 -2.39 -6.46
CA LEU A 148 -11.35 -2.51 -5.67
C LEU A 148 -11.64 -2.48 -4.17
N ILE A 149 -12.60 -1.66 -3.75
CA ILE A 149 -13.11 -1.64 -2.36
C ILE A 149 -13.66 -3.02 -2.01
N THR A 150 -14.49 -3.59 -2.88
CA THR A 150 -15.10 -4.90 -2.68
C THR A 150 -14.03 -6.00 -2.59
N ASP A 151 -13.05 -6.00 -3.52
CA ASP A 151 -11.91 -6.92 -3.51
C ASP A 151 -11.09 -6.83 -2.21
N MET A 152 -10.81 -5.62 -1.74
CA MET A 152 -10.11 -5.40 -0.47
C MET A 152 -10.88 -5.99 0.72
N PHE A 153 -12.20 -5.76 0.80
CA PHE A 153 -13.02 -6.32 1.88
C PHE A 153 -13.01 -7.85 1.82
N HIS A 154 -13.20 -8.44 0.63
CA HIS A 154 -13.12 -9.88 0.43
C HIS A 154 -11.79 -10.46 0.93
N LYS A 155 -10.66 -9.81 0.58
CA LYS A 155 -9.34 -10.24 1.05
C LYS A 155 -9.23 -10.21 2.57
N PHE A 156 -9.67 -9.13 3.22
CA PHE A 156 -9.60 -9.04 4.68
C PHE A 156 -10.45 -10.10 5.36
N PHE A 157 -11.70 -10.33 4.93
CA PHE A 157 -12.53 -11.39 5.52
C PHE A 157 -11.98 -12.80 5.28
N ASN A 158 -11.45 -13.05 4.08
CA ASN A 158 -10.91 -14.37 3.76
C ASN A 158 -9.60 -14.66 4.48
N THR A 159 -8.83 -13.64 4.86
CA THR A 159 -7.50 -13.79 5.47
C THR A 159 -7.47 -13.53 6.97
N VAL A 160 -8.48 -12.89 7.56
CA VAL A 160 -8.49 -12.63 9.01
C VAL A 160 -8.53 -13.95 9.80
N ARG A 161 -7.64 -14.08 10.80
CA ARG A 161 -7.49 -15.24 11.68
C ARG A 161 -7.23 -14.78 13.11
N ASP A 162 -7.52 -15.66 14.06
CA ASP A 162 -7.36 -15.44 15.51
C ASP A 162 -5.90 -15.30 15.96
N TYR A 163 -4.97 -15.89 15.21
CA TYR A 163 -3.53 -15.80 15.47
C TYR A 163 -2.87 -14.52 14.94
N HIS A 164 -3.62 -13.64 14.26
CA HIS A 164 -3.03 -12.38 13.80
C HIS A 164 -2.60 -11.50 14.98
N PRO A 165 -1.46 -10.81 14.85
CA PRO A 165 -1.12 -9.72 15.74
C PRO A 165 -2.23 -8.67 15.77
N GLU A 166 -2.51 -8.10 16.95
CA GLU A 166 -3.59 -7.12 17.17
C GLU A 166 -3.52 -5.92 16.21
N ASN A 167 -2.31 -5.45 15.90
CA ASN A 167 -2.08 -4.35 14.97
C ASN A 167 -2.56 -4.66 13.54
N VAL A 168 -2.49 -5.92 13.10
CA VAL A 168 -2.96 -6.34 11.78
C VAL A 168 -4.49 -6.29 11.72
N VAL A 169 -5.16 -6.89 12.70
CA VAL A 169 -6.62 -6.90 12.79
C VAL A 169 -7.16 -5.47 12.94
N SER A 170 -6.54 -4.67 13.81
CA SER A 170 -6.92 -3.27 14.02
C SER A 170 -6.73 -2.42 12.75
N ALA A 171 -5.69 -2.66 11.95
CA ALA A 171 -5.51 -1.96 10.69
C ALA A 171 -6.57 -2.35 9.64
N MET A 172 -6.91 -3.64 9.51
CA MET A 172 -8.01 -4.10 8.64
C MET A 172 -9.33 -3.43 9.04
N GLU A 173 -9.67 -3.48 10.33
CA GLU A 173 -10.89 -2.90 10.89
C GLU A 173 -10.93 -1.38 10.65
N THR A 174 -9.83 -0.68 10.91
CA THR A 174 -9.73 0.77 10.70
C THR A 174 -9.99 1.13 9.25
N ILE A 175 -9.36 0.42 8.30
CA ILE A 175 -9.53 0.67 6.86
C ILE A 175 -10.99 0.46 6.44
N MET A 176 -11.59 -0.67 6.83
CA MET A 176 -12.98 -0.97 6.48
C MET A 176 -13.95 0.04 7.08
N THR A 177 -13.72 0.42 8.35
CA THR A 177 -14.52 1.43 9.05
C THR A 177 -14.44 2.79 8.35
N LEU A 178 -13.24 3.22 7.95
CA LEU A 178 -13.05 4.48 7.22
C LEU A 178 -13.81 4.50 5.90
N VAL A 179 -13.73 3.41 5.12
CA VAL A 179 -14.46 3.31 3.86
C VAL A 179 -15.97 3.40 4.08
N ILE A 180 -16.50 2.71 5.11
CA ILE A 180 -17.93 2.76 5.43
C ILE A 180 -18.37 4.16 5.89
N GLN A 181 -17.58 4.81 6.74
CA GLN A 181 -17.91 6.12 7.32
C GLN A 181 -17.86 7.26 6.30
N GLU A 182 -16.94 7.19 5.34
CA GLU A 182 -16.74 8.24 4.33
C GLU A 182 -17.55 7.99 3.04
N SER A 183 -18.31 6.90 2.96
CA SER A 183 -19.21 6.63 1.83
C SER A 183 -20.44 7.56 1.87
N GLU A 184 -20.62 8.40 0.85
CA GLU A 184 -21.73 9.39 0.80
C GLU A 184 -23.09 8.78 0.41
N ASP A 185 -23.12 7.85 -0.56
CA ASP A 185 -24.37 7.46 -1.24
C ASP A 185 -24.88 6.04 -0.94
N ASN A 186 -24.06 5.15 -0.36
CA ASN A 186 -24.31 3.84 0.25
C ASN A 186 -23.05 2.97 0.10
N VAL A 187 -22.73 2.15 1.10
CA VAL A 187 -21.70 1.11 0.96
C VAL A 187 -22.16 0.10 -0.11
N PRO A 188 -21.31 -0.34 -1.07
CA PRO A 188 -21.71 -1.28 -2.10
C PRO A 188 -22.41 -2.50 -1.51
N LEU A 189 -23.54 -2.92 -2.10
CA LEU A 189 -24.35 -4.03 -1.58
C LEU A 189 -23.54 -5.33 -1.46
N GLU A 190 -22.60 -5.55 -2.37
CA GLU A 190 -21.69 -6.69 -2.32
C GLU A 190 -20.83 -6.64 -1.04
N THR A 191 -20.25 -5.49 -0.71
CA THR A 191 -19.53 -5.26 0.55
C THR A 191 -20.40 -5.53 1.79
N ILE A 192 -21.67 -5.08 1.79
CA ILE A 192 -22.64 -5.38 2.86
C ILE A 192 -22.92 -6.89 2.94
N THR A 193 -23.08 -7.54 1.80
CA THR A 193 -23.35 -8.98 1.72
C THR A 193 -22.19 -9.78 2.29
N THR A 194 -20.95 -9.39 1.99
CA THR A 194 -19.75 -10.01 2.51
C THR A 194 -19.59 -9.80 4.01
N LEU A 195 -19.85 -8.58 4.50
CA LEU A 195 -19.92 -8.29 5.95
C LEU A 195 -20.92 -9.23 6.65
N LEU A 196 -22.13 -9.35 6.12
CA LEU A 196 -23.18 -10.20 6.71
C LEU A 196 -22.83 -11.69 6.65
N ALA A 197 -22.30 -12.17 5.53
CA ALA A 197 -21.85 -13.56 5.38
C ALA A 197 -20.78 -13.93 6.42
N SER A 198 -19.82 -13.03 6.67
CA SER A 198 -18.78 -13.27 7.68
C SER A 198 -19.33 -13.37 9.12
N VAL A 199 -20.44 -12.69 9.41
CA VAL A 199 -21.11 -12.76 10.72
C VAL A 199 -21.89 -14.05 10.88
N ASP A 200 -22.54 -14.53 9.81
CA ASP A 200 -23.28 -15.80 9.83
C ASP A 200 -22.32 -16.99 9.99
N GLU A 201 -21.20 -17.02 9.27
CA GLU A 201 -20.17 -18.06 9.43
C GLU A 201 -19.55 -18.06 10.85
N GLY A 202 -19.31 -16.88 11.42
CA GLY A 202 -18.82 -16.74 12.79
C GLY A 202 -19.83 -17.18 13.87
N ASN A 203 -21.12 -17.17 13.55
CA ASN A 203 -22.18 -17.67 14.44
C ASN A 203 -22.36 -19.19 14.36
N GLU A 204 -22.12 -19.81 13.20
CA GLU A 204 -22.18 -21.28 13.04
C GLU A 204 -20.94 -22.00 13.59
N ALA A 205 -19.79 -21.31 13.68
CA ALA A 205 -18.55 -21.85 14.23
C ALA A 205 -18.45 -21.82 15.78
N ARG A 206 -19.49 -21.35 16.48
CA ARG A 206 -19.58 -21.26 17.95
C ARG A 206 -20.54 -22.29 18.54
#